data_AF-Q6M0I5-F1
#
_entry.id   AF-Q6M0I5-F1
#
_cell.length_a   1.000
_cell.length_b   1.000
_cell.length_c   1.000
_cell.angle_alpha   90.00
_cell.angle_beta   90.00
_cell.angle_gamma   90.00
#
_symmetry.space_group_name_H-M   'P 1'
#
loop_
_entity.id
_entity.type
_entity.pdbx_description
1 polymer ?
#
loop_
_entity_poly.entity_id
_entity_poly.type
_entity_poly.pdbx_seq_one_letter_code
_entity_poly.pdbx_strand_id
1 'polypeptide(L)'
;MILVIGYGSLGRKVVNNAKNIDKVTVIDKNEAVFESLENGDFNYVIGDASELDVLERAKVKEADTLLVLTNDYELNRKIVEITSELNSKAYIIARGIIKYPELYNGLDINKIIYPLESAAKDAVNEIEKSKLRRKLAELKEVANKAKKSFNEHYSEKEDETQENHKAPFLILMHRNPDPDAMASAMALKTIFDKWGVNSEIAYGGKIGYDENKAMVNLLSIKLNQIDEINLSRYCSIAVVDSSSAKTLPIDIEGSKLAVIIDHHNDSDIVAKYMDIMPEIGATATILTNYLLGLDITPNRDLATALYYAITSDTNYFKRKTSKKDFEAASYLQGLMDPKVLEMIENPDMDTETMEILGKAIMNRKIIKGNLALSYVGTLKNRDALPRAAEFLLKMEGISTTYIFGIAENEIHISSRTKDLRVDVGNIMKTAFGGGGHQSSAAASVELGIFQSVSDKQSLRKLVEEAIQAKIFETMGIEEEEPAGQD
;
A
#
# COMPACT_ATOMS: atom_id res chain seq x y z
N MET A 1 35.74 7.54 26.86
CA MET A 1 36.83 7.43 25.87
C MET A 1 36.73 6.13 25.08
N ILE A 2 37.15 6.15 23.83
CA ILE A 2 37.16 5.00 22.91
C ILE A 2 38.59 4.48 22.76
N LEU A 3 38.79 3.18 22.98
CA LEU A 3 40.07 2.51 22.74
C LEU A 3 39.99 1.67 21.46
N VAL A 4 40.80 1.99 20.45
CA VAL A 4 40.87 1.26 19.17
C VAL A 4 42.17 0.48 19.08
N ILE A 5 42.08 -0.82 18.86
CA ILE A 5 43.22 -1.73 18.76
C ILE A 5 43.36 -2.21 17.31
N GLY A 6 44.45 -1.80 16.66
CA GLY A 6 44.72 -1.99 15.25
C GLY A 6 44.38 -0.76 14.41
N TYR A 7 45.40 -0.02 13.97
CA TYR A 7 45.36 1.16 13.10
C TYR A 7 45.69 0.84 11.62
N GLY A 8 45.20 -0.32 11.17
CA GLY A 8 45.20 -0.70 9.75
C GLY A 8 44.18 0.08 8.92
N SER A 9 43.83 -0.43 7.73
CA SER A 9 42.87 0.23 6.83
C SER A 9 41.50 0.50 7.48
N LEU A 10 40.94 -0.48 8.19
CA LEU A 10 39.68 -0.34 8.90
C LEU A 10 39.81 0.59 10.12
N GLY A 11 40.84 0.37 10.95
CA GLY A 11 41.09 1.16 12.14
C GLY A 11 41.20 2.65 11.86
N ARG A 12 41.95 3.03 10.81
CA ARG A 12 42.05 4.42 10.34
C ARG A 12 40.69 5.03 10.01
N LYS A 13 39.85 4.30 9.27
CA LYS A 13 38.51 4.78 8.91
C LYS A 13 37.61 4.92 10.13
N VAL A 14 37.69 3.98 11.07
CA VAL A 14 36.93 4.03 12.32
C VAL A 14 37.37 5.23 13.17
N VAL A 15 38.68 5.41 13.41
CA VAL A 15 39.22 6.52 14.20
C VAL A 15 38.85 7.88 13.61
N ASN A 16 38.93 8.02 12.29
CA ASN A 16 38.55 9.28 11.61
C ASN A 16 37.08 9.66 11.81
N ASN A 17 36.18 8.69 11.96
CA ASN A 17 34.77 8.95 12.24
C ASN A 17 34.50 9.06 13.75
N ALA A 18 35.20 8.26 14.56
CA ALA A 18 35.00 8.17 16.00
C ALA A 18 35.56 9.37 16.77
N LYS A 19 36.59 10.06 16.25
CA LYS A 19 37.19 11.23 16.91
C LYS A 19 36.23 12.42 17.09
N ASN A 20 35.13 12.45 16.34
CA ASN A 20 34.07 13.44 16.48
C ASN A 20 33.02 13.05 17.52
N ILE A 21 33.04 11.80 18.02
CA ILE A 21 32.08 11.26 18.97
C ILE A 21 32.63 11.36 20.40
N ASP A 22 33.86 10.90 20.60
CA ASP A 22 34.52 10.90 21.92
C ASP A 22 36.05 10.87 21.73
N LYS A 23 36.80 11.10 22.81
CA LYS A 23 38.26 11.01 22.83
C LYS A 23 38.71 9.60 22.46
N VAL A 24 39.58 9.50 21.46
CA VAL A 24 40.12 8.23 20.96
C VAL A 24 41.55 8.02 21.43
N THR A 25 41.81 6.80 21.90
CA THR A 25 43.16 6.25 22.09
C THR A 25 43.35 5.06 21.15
N VAL A 26 44.48 4.96 20.47
CA VAL A 26 44.77 3.90 19.50
C VAL A 26 45.97 3.07 19.91
N ILE A 27 45.90 1.74 19.81
CA ILE A 27 47.05 0.85 19.96
C ILE A 27 47.37 0.20 18.61
N ASP A 28 48.64 0.27 18.18
CA ASP A 28 49.14 -0.55 17.07
C ASP A 28 50.59 -0.96 17.33
N LYS A 29 50.97 -2.15 16.86
CA LYS A 29 52.33 -2.68 16.99
C LYS A 29 53.30 -2.05 15.99
N ASN A 30 52.79 -1.56 14.86
CA ASN A 30 53.60 -1.00 13.79
C ASN A 30 53.68 0.52 13.91
N GLU A 31 54.80 1.04 14.41
CA GLU A 31 55.04 2.48 14.55
C GLU A 31 54.82 3.27 13.26
N ALA A 32 55.16 2.68 12.09
CA ALA A 32 55.04 3.35 10.79
C ALA A 32 53.60 3.77 10.44
N VAL A 33 52.59 3.19 11.07
CA VAL A 33 51.18 3.59 10.85
C VAL A 33 50.86 4.98 11.42
N PHE A 34 51.71 5.50 12.30
CA PHE A 34 51.56 6.78 12.99
C PHE A 34 52.46 7.88 12.44
N GLU A 35 53.46 7.57 11.61
CA GLU A 35 54.42 8.54 11.05
C GLU A 35 53.77 9.67 10.26
N SER A 36 52.59 9.43 9.68
CA SER A 36 51.85 10.42 8.89
C SER A 36 50.81 11.21 9.69
N LEU A 37 50.80 11.12 11.02
CA LEU A 37 49.85 11.85 11.87
C LEU A 37 50.33 13.26 12.19
N GLU A 38 49.42 14.23 12.12
CA GLU A 38 49.68 15.57 12.62
C GLU A 38 49.52 15.61 14.15
N ASN A 39 50.30 16.46 14.81
CA ASN A 39 50.23 16.62 16.26
C ASN A 39 48.81 17.04 16.69
N GLY A 40 48.16 16.22 17.54
CA GLY A 40 46.87 16.52 18.16
C GLY A 40 45.66 15.75 17.61
N ASP A 41 45.85 14.83 16.66
CA ASP A 41 44.72 14.09 16.05
C ASP A 41 44.02 13.12 17.03
N PHE A 42 44.79 12.36 17.83
CA PHE A 42 44.31 11.46 18.88
C PHE A 42 45.49 10.90 19.70
N ASN A 43 45.21 10.26 20.84
CA ASN A 43 46.25 9.59 21.63
C ASN A 43 46.61 8.24 21.00
N TYR A 44 47.88 7.86 20.99
CA TYR A 44 48.28 6.52 20.54
C TYR A 44 49.34 5.88 21.45
N VAL A 45 49.37 4.56 21.44
CA VAL A 45 50.33 3.72 22.15
C VAL A 45 50.89 2.71 21.16
N ILE A 46 52.22 2.71 21.02
CA ILE A 46 52.92 1.72 20.20
C ILE A 46 53.19 0.48 21.07
N GLY A 47 52.76 -0.68 20.59
CA GLY A 47 52.98 -1.96 21.26
C GLY A 47 52.04 -3.08 20.83
N ASP A 48 52.35 -4.30 21.26
CA ASP A 48 51.46 -5.45 21.10
C ASP A 48 50.35 -5.39 22.15
N ALA A 49 49.10 -5.27 21.70
CA ALA A 49 47.94 -5.15 22.58
C ALA A 49 47.60 -6.44 23.36
N SER A 50 48.33 -7.54 23.13
CA SER A 50 48.24 -8.73 23.97
C SER A 50 49.12 -8.70 25.21
N GLU A 51 49.93 -7.65 25.38
CA GLU A 51 50.73 -7.36 26.56
C GLU A 51 49.97 -6.42 27.52
N LEU A 52 49.99 -6.75 28.81
CA LEU A 52 49.23 -6.02 29.83
C LEU A 52 49.70 -4.57 30.00
N ASP A 53 51.02 -4.33 29.93
CA ASP A 53 51.61 -3.00 30.07
C ASP A 53 51.16 -2.05 28.96
N VAL A 54 50.99 -2.56 27.73
CA VAL A 54 50.53 -1.78 26.57
C VAL A 54 49.08 -1.34 26.80
N LEU A 55 48.21 -2.25 27.26
CA LEU A 55 46.81 -1.96 27.56
C LEU A 55 46.67 -0.97 28.74
N GLU A 56 47.52 -1.08 29.76
CA GLU A 56 47.55 -0.15 30.90
C GLU A 56 48.04 1.24 30.48
N ARG A 57 49.08 1.35 29.66
CA ARG A 57 49.53 2.64 29.07
C ARG A 57 48.45 3.30 28.22
N ALA A 58 47.62 2.50 27.55
CA ALA A 58 46.47 2.98 26.80
C ALA A 58 45.23 3.25 27.66
N LYS A 59 45.33 3.07 28.99
CA LYS A 59 44.27 3.29 29.97
C LYS A 59 43.01 2.47 29.74
N VAL A 60 43.15 1.19 29.38
CA VAL A 60 42.01 0.28 29.07
C VAL A 60 40.89 0.27 30.12
N LYS A 61 41.22 0.45 31.41
CA LYS A 61 40.26 0.49 32.54
C LYS A 61 39.34 1.72 32.53
N GLU A 62 39.75 2.79 31.85
CA GLU A 62 38.97 4.02 31.68
C GLU A 62 38.16 4.02 30.37
N ALA A 63 38.30 2.98 29.52
CA ALA A 63 37.62 2.93 28.23
C ALA A 63 36.13 2.56 28.39
N ASP A 64 35.25 3.37 27.80
CA ASP A 64 33.81 3.09 27.74
C ASP A 64 33.48 2.14 26.57
N THR A 65 34.29 2.20 25.51
CA THR A 65 34.15 1.35 24.32
C THR A 65 35.52 0.87 23.86
N LEU A 66 35.62 -0.42 23.56
CA LEU A 66 36.85 -1.07 23.11
C LEU A 66 36.63 -1.72 21.74
N LEU A 67 37.44 -1.35 20.76
CA LEU A 67 37.34 -1.86 19.39
C LEU A 67 38.58 -2.68 19.03
N VAL A 68 38.42 -3.98 18.81
CA VAL A 68 39.49 -4.90 18.40
C VAL A 68 39.42 -5.15 16.90
N LEU A 69 40.25 -4.46 16.12
CA LEU A 69 40.09 -4.32 14.66
C LEU A 69 41.27 -4.89 13.84
N THR A 70 42.22 -5.59 14.49
CA THR A 70 43.38 -6.15 13.80
C THR A 70 42.98 -7.22 12.77
N ASN A 71 43.87 -7.50 11.82
CA ASN A 71 43.67 -8.59 10.83
C ASN A 71 43.99 -9.98 11.40
N ASP A 72 44.53 -10.06 12.60
CA ASP A 72 44.98 -11.29 13.24
C ASP A 72 43.90 -11.78 14.21
N TYR A 73 43.27 -12.91 13.88
CA TYR A 73 42.15 -13.43 14.67
C TYR A 73 42.58 -14.01 16.02
N GLU A 74 43.77 -14.61 16.09
CA GLU A 74 44.30 -15.19 17.33
C GLU A 74 44.62 -14.07 18.31
N LEU A 75 45.27 -13.01 17.80
CA LEU A 75 45.53 -11.79 18.53
C LEU A 75 44.21 -11.13 18.99
N ASN A 76 43.22 -11.01 18.10
CA ASN A 76 41.94 -10.41 18.47
C ASN A 76 41.25 -11.19 19.60
N ARG A 77 41.21 -12.53 19.52
CA ARG A 77 40.61 -13.35 20.58
C ARG A 77 41.33 -13.14 21.92
N LYS A 78 42.67 -13.19 21.91
CA LYS A 78 43.49 -12.98 23.12
C LYS A 78 43.28 -11.58 23.72
N ILE A 79 43.21 -10.54 22.89
CA ILE A 79 42.93 -9.17 23.34
C ILE A 79 41.55 -9.10 23.98
N VAL A 80 40.51 -9.67 23.36
CA VAL A 80 39.15 -9.67 23.94
C VAL A 80 39.15 -10.36 25.30
N GLU A 81 39.75 -11.55 25.40
CA GLU A 81 39.85 -12.29 26.67
C GLU A 81 40.51 -11.46 27.78
N ILE A 82 41.66 -10.84 27.52
CA ILE A 82 42.36 -9.99 28.51
C ILE A 82 41.53 -8.74 28.84
N THR A 83 40.96 -8.08 27.83
CA THR A 83 40.26 -6.80 28.04
C THR A 83 38.93 -6.97 28.76
N SER A 84 38.22 -8.07 28.54
CA SER A 84 37.00 -8.43 29.30
C SER A 84 37.29 -8.62 30.79
N GLU A 85 38.46 -9.17 31.16
CA GLU A 85 38.88 -9.28 32.56
C GLU A 85 39.30 -7.93 33.16
N LEU A 86 40.04 -7.12 32.40
CA LEU A 86 40.56 -5.83 32.89
C LEU A 86 39.47 -4.76 33.01
N ASN A 87 38.44 -4.80 32.18
CA ASN A 87 37.36 -3.84 32.16
C ASN A 87 36.04 -4.48 31.74
N SER A 88 35.39 -5.16 32.68
CA SER A 88 34.07 -5.79 32.48
C SER A 88 32.91 -4.82 32.24
N LYS A 89 33.15 -3.50 32.30
CA LYS A 89 32.14 -2.48 32.02
C LYS A 89 32.24 -1.91 30.60
N ALA A 90 33.33 -2.16 29.88
CA ALA A 90 33.51 -1.63 28.53
C ALA A 90 32.54 -2.30 27.55
N TYR A 91 32.02 -1.52 26.60
CA TYR A 91 31.33 -2.07 25.45
C TYR A 91 32.36 -2.55 24.41
N ILE A 92 32.51 -3.88 24.27
CA ILE A 92 33.52 -4.51 23.41
C ILE A 92 32.94 -4.82 22.03
N ILE A 93 33.61 -4.27 21.01
CA ILE A 93 33.35 -4.53 19.59
C ILE A 93 34.58 -5.21 19.01
N ALA A 94 34.44 -6.44 18.49
CA ALA A 94 35.54 -7.12 17.82
C ALA A 94 35.25 -7.39 16.36
N ARG A 95 36.31 -7.43 15.56
CA ARG A 95 36.24 -7.83 14.16
C ARG A 95 36.12 -9.35 14.05
N GLY A 96 35.05 -9.81 13.41
CA GLY A 96 34.84 -11.21 13.07
C GLY A 96 35.59 -11.63 11.81
N ILE A 97 35.92 -12.92 11.73
CA ILE A 97 36.43 -13.57 10.52
C ILE A 97 35.46 -14.68 10.13
N ILE A 98 34.91 -14.61 8.91
CA ILE A 98 33.87 -15.54 8.42
C ILE A 98 34.31 -17.01 8.51
N LYS A 99 35.60 -17.29 8.27
CA LYS A 99 36.18 -18.64 8.37
C LYS A 99 36.11 -19.20 9.80
N TYR A 100 35.98 -18.35 10.81
CA TYR A 100 35.97 -18.70 12.23
C TYR A 100 34.76 -18.05 12.94
N PRO A 101 33.53 -18.52 12.68
CA PRO A 101 32.32 -17.92 13.26
C PRO A 101 32.30 -18.02 14.80
N GLU A 102 32.85 -19.11 15.34
CA GLU A 102 32.91 -19.40 16.79
C GLU A 102 34.12 -18.76 17.49
N LEU A 103 34.84 -17.82 16.85
CA LEU A 103 36.12 -17.27 17.33
C LEU A 103 36.04 -16.72 18.76
N TYR A 104 34.91 -16.11 19.12
CA TYR A 104 34.70 -15.45 20.41
C TYR A 104 33.77 -16.23 21.35
N ASN A 105 33.51 -17.51 21.08
CA ASN A 105 32.65 -18.31 21.94
C ASN A 105 33.18 -18.39 23.37
N GLY A 106 32.28 -18.18 24.34
CA GLY A 106 32.61 -18.18 25.76
C GLY A 106 33.27 -16.90 26.27
N LEU A 107 33.43 -15.87 25.42
CA LEU A 107 33.93 -14.56 25.83
C LEU A 107 32.78 -13.54 25.94
N ASP A 108 32.94 -12.59 26.86
CA ASP A 108 31.97 -11.50 27.05
C ASP A 108 32.23 -10.38 26.02
N ILE A 109 31.53 -10.47 24.89
CA ILE A 109 31.62 -9.51 23.78
C ILE A 109 30.24 -8.96 23.43
N ASN A 110 30.12 -7.65 23.27
CA ASN A 110 28.85 -7.01 23.00
C ASN A 110 28.49 -7.02 21.51
N LYS A 111 29.48 -6.87 20.62
CA LYS A 111 29.26 -6.86 19.17
C LYS A 111 30.41 -7.45 18.37
N ILE A 112 30.09 -8.32 17.43
CA ILE A 112 31.00 -8.74 16.37
C ILE A 112 30.64 -7.99 15.08
N ILE A 113 31.62 -7.36 14.43
CA ILE A 113 31.47 -6.72 13.12
C ILE A 113 32.17 -7.53 12.04
N TYR A 114 31.53 -7.66 10.88
CA TYR A 114 32.11 -8.29 9.68
C TYR A 114 32.24 -7.22 8.59
N PRO A 115 33.39 -6.53 8.50
CA PRO A 115 33.55 -5.36 7.62
C PRO A 115 33.30 -5.67 6.15
N LEU A 116 33.82 -6.81 5.67
CA LEU A 116 33.64 -7.22 4.27
C LEU A 116 32.19 -7.59 3.96
N GLU A 117 31.48 -8.26 4.87
CA GLU A 117 30.05 -8.54 4.67
C GLU A 117 29.21 -7.26 4.70
N SER A 118 29.56 -6.32 5.58
CA SER A 118 28.86 -5.04 5.67
C SER A 118 29.06 -4.23 4.40
N ALA A 119 30.29 -4.16 3.88
CA ALA A 119 30.58 -3.53 2.60
C ALA A 119 29.94 -4.26 1.41
N ALA A 120 29.88 -5.59 1.44
CA ALA A 120 29.20 -6.37 0.40
C ALA A 120 27.69 -6.11 0.40
N LYS A 121 27.05 -6.03 1.57
CA LYS A 121 25.64 -5.66 1.70
C LYS A 121 25.38 -4.25 1.15
N ASP A 122 26.26 -3.30 1.45
CA ASP A 122 26.18 -1.95 0.91
C ASP A 122 26.31 -1.92 -0.62
N ALA A 123 27.27 -2.66 -1.18
CA ALA A 123 27.42 -2.80 -2.63
C ALA A 123 26.18 -3.46 -3.29
N VAL A 124 25.59 -4.49 -2.66
CA VAL A 124 24.35 -5.11 -3.15
C VAL A 124 23.19 -4.11 -3.13
N ASN A 125 23.06 -3.31 -2.07
CA ASN A 125 22.05 -2.25 -2.00
C ASN A 125 22.21 -1.23 -3.13
N GLU A 126 23.44 -0.81 -3.46
CA GLU A 126 23.70 0.07 -4.59
C GLU A 126 23.38 -0.58 -5.95
N ILE A 127 23.62 -1.89 -6.09
CA ILE A 127 23.20 -2.65 -7.27
C ILE A 127 21.67 -2.65 -7.39
N GLU A 128 20.93 -2.84 -6.30
CA GLU A 128 19.46 -2.76 -6.32
C GLU A 128 18.97 -1.37 -6.72
N LYS A 129 19.54 -0.30 -6.15
CA LYS A 129 19.24 1.09 -6.55
C LYS A 129 19.54 1.33 -8.04
N SER A 130 20.60 0.72 -8.57
CA SER A 130 20.94 0.85 -10.00
C SER A 130 19.85 0.28 -10.92
N LYS A 131 19.18 -0.82 -10.51
CA LYS A 131 18.05 -1.40 -11.26
C LYS A 131 16.86 -0.44 -11.29
N LEU A 132 16.53 0.17 -10.16
CA LEU A 132 15.47 1.19 -10.10
C LEU A 132 15.81 2.39 -11.00
N ARG A 133 17.05 2.89 -10.93
CA ARG A 133 17.51 4.00 -11.78
C ARG A 133 17.36 3.69 -13.27
N ARG A 134 17.67 2.46 -13.68
CA ARG A 134 17.49 2.00 -15.06
C ARG A 134 16.01 1.99 -15.46
N LYS A 135 15.13 1.40 -14.64
CA LYS A 135 13.68 1.39 -14.85
C LYS A 135 13.12 2.81 -15.04
N LEU A 136 13.51 3.74 -14.15
CA LEU A 136 13.12 5.15 -14.22
C LEU A 136 13.63 5.85 -15.50
N ALA A 137 14.84 5.50 -15.97
CA ALA A 137 15.37 6.03 -17.23
C ALA A 137 14.58 5.52 -18.44
N GLU A 138 14.24 4.23 -18.47
CA GLU A 138 13.42 3.62 -19.52
C GLU A 138 12.00 4.22 -19.55
N LEU A 139 11.36 4.36 -18.37
CA LEU A 139 10.06 5.03 -18.25
C LEU A 139 10.11 6.49 -18.74
N LYS A 140 11.16 7.24 -18.35
CA LYS A 140 11.36 8.63 -18.78
C LYS A 140 11.56 8.73 -20.29
N GLU A 141 12.25 7.78 -20.91
CA GLU A 141 12.43 7.74 -22.36
C GLU A 141 11.08 7.55 -23.07
N VAL A 142 10.25 6.61 -22.61
CA VAL A 142 8.90 6.40 -23.13
C VAL A 142 8.05 7.66 -22.97
N ALA A 143 8.12 8.31 -21.80
CA ALA A 143 7.38 9.53 -21.52
C ALA A 143 7.77 10.69 -22.45
N ASN A 144 9.08 10.89 -22.66
CA ASN A 144 9.61 11.92 -23.56
C ASN A 144 9.28 11.65 -25.03
N LYS A 145 9.27 10.39 -25.47
CA LYS A 145 8.85 10.04 -26.83
C LYS A 145 7.40 10.44 -27.08
N ALA A 146 6.49 10.15 -26.16
CA ALA A 146 5.09 10.55 -26.28
C ALA A 146 4.92 12.08 -26.29
N LYS A 147 5.65 12.80 -25.43
CA LYS A 147 5.69 14.28 -25.44
C LYS A 147 6.18 14.83 -26.78
N LYS A 148 7.23 14.24 -27.36
CA LYS A 148 7.75 14.65 -28.67
C LYS A 148 6.71 14.42 -29.77
N SER A 149 6.12 13.22 -29.83
CA SER A 149 5.07 12.91 -30.80
C SER A 149 3.85 13.81 -30.66
N PHE A 150 3.47 14.16 -29.43
CA PHE A 150 2.42 15.12 -29.15
C PHE A 150 2.74 16.50 -29.71
N ASN A 151 3.93 17.02 -29.42
CA ASN A 151 4.35 18.32 -29.93
C ASN A 151 4.33 18.33 -31.46
N GLU A 152 4.86 17.30 -32.13
CA GLU A 152 4.87 17.19 -33.60
C GLU A 152 3.46 17.13 -34.21
N HIS A 153 2.50 16.44 -33.57
CA HIS A 153 1.13 16.31 -34.10
C HIS A 153 0.25 17.53 -33.83
N TYR A 154 0.57 18.33 -32.80
CA TYR A 154 -0.30 19.40 -32.32
C TYR A 154 0.30 20.81 -32.43
N SER A 155 1.55 20.96 -32.86
CA SER A 155 2.17 22.26 -33.14
C SER A 155 1.72 22.93 -34.44
N GLU A 156 0.91 22.27 -35.28
CA GLU A 156 0.48 22.81 -36.60
C GLU A 156 -0.98 23.29 -36.67
N LYS A 157 -1.77 23.21 -35.59
CA LYS A 157 -3.16 23.70 -35.58
C LYS A 157 -3.44 24.58 -34.36
N GLU A 158 -3.11 25.86 -34.49
CA GLU A 158 -3.70 26.93 -33.70
C GLU A 158 -5.19 27.02 -34.05
N ASP A 159 -6.03 26.24 -33.38
CA ASP A 159 -7.46 26.55 -33.27
C ASP A 159 -7.68 27.18 -31.90
N GLU A 160 -7.90 28.49 -31.89
CA GLU A 160 -8.02 29.40 -30.74
C GLU A 160 -9.30 29.19 -29.89
N THR A 161 -9.98 28.06 -29.98
CA THR A 161 -11.10 27.76 -29.08
C THR A 161 -10.59 27.05 -27.83
N GLN A 162 -10.54 27.79 -26.73
CA GLN A 162 -10.05 27.44 -25.38
C GLN A 162 -10.78 26.28 -24.65
N GLU A 163 -11.39 25.30 -25.32
CA GLU A 163 -12.22 24.27 -24.63
C GLU A 163 -11.70 22.81 -24.69
N ASN A 164 -10.59 22.51 -25.36
CA ASN A 164 -10.04 21.14 -25.38
C ASN A 164 -8.57 21.09 -24.96
N HIS A 165 -8.30 21.00 -23.66
CA HIS A 165 -6.94 20.72 -23.14
C HIS A 165 -6.37 19.41 -23.74
N LYS A 166 -5.32 19.51 -24.56
CA LYS A 166 -4.68 18.31 -25.12
C LYS A 166 -3.50 17.91 -24.23
N ALA A 167 -3.33 16.62 -23.96
CA ALA A 167 -2.23 16.10 -23.14
C ALA A 167 -1.50 14.93 -23.83
N PRO A 168 -0.16 14.83 -23.72
CA PRO A 168 0.61 13.70 -24.22
C PRO A 168 0.14 12.33 -23.71
N PHE A 169 -0.26 12.24 -22.44
CA PHE A 169 -0.68 11.00 -21.80
C PHE A 169 -2.10 11.04 -21.22
N LEU A 170 -2.77 9.91 -21.33
CA LEU A 170 -3.88 9.52 -20.46
C LEU A 170 -3.39 8.44 -19.49
N ILE A 171 -3.57 8.65 -18.19
CA ILE A 171 -3.33 7.64 -17.16
C ILE A 171 -4.69 6.98 -16.86
N LEU A 172 -4.81 5.71 -17.23
CA LEU A 172 -6.04 4.94 -17.14
C LEU A 172 -5.96 3.93 -16.00
N MET A 173 -7.01 3.88 -15.19
CA MET A 173 -7.20 2.87 -14.15
C MET A 173 -8.16 1.76 -14.62
N HIS A 174 -8.22 0.66 -13.87
CA HIS A 174 -9.25 -0.37 -14.08
C HIS A 174 -10.67 0.17 -13.82
N ARG A 175 -11.69 -0.59 -14.26
CA ARG A 175 -13.09 -0.27 -13.97
C ARG A 175 -13.35 -0.26 -12.46
N ASN A 176 -14.13 0.71 -11.99
CA ASN A 176 -14.45 0.92 -10.58
C ASN A 176 -13.17 1.02 -9.72
N PRO A 177 -12.37 2.08 -9.90
CA PRO A 177 -11.04 2.19 -9.30
C PRO A 177 -11.12 2.16 -7.76
N ASP A 178 -10.14 1.50 -7.16
CA ASP A 178 -9.96 1.45 -5.72
C ASP A 178 -8.88 2.47 -5.26
N PRO A 179 -8.54 2.54 -3.96
CA PRO A 179 -7.52 3.46 -3.48
C PRO A 179 -6.15 3.26 -4.12
N ASP A 180 -5.75 2.03 -4.45
CA ASP A 180 -4.43 1.74 -5.00
C ASP A 180 -4.28 2.28 -6.42
N ALA A 181 -5.27 2.00 -7.28
CA ALA A 181 -5.33 2.56 -8.62
C ALA A 181 -5.32 4.11 -8.59
N MET A 182 -6.12 4.73 -7.71
CA MET A 182 -6.21 6.19 -7.62
C MET A 182 -4.90 6.83 -7.14
N ALA A 183 -4.30 6.31 -6.07
CA ALA A 183 -3.05 6.83 -5.54
C ALA A 183 -1.88 6.63 -6.52
N SER A 184 -1.82 5.45 -7.15
CA SER A 184 -0.83 5.12 -8.18
C SER A 184 -0.93 6.05 -9.40
N ALA A 185 -2.14 6.38 -9.84
CA ALA A 185 -2.36 7.33 -10.91
C ALA A 185 -1.89 8.75 -10.54
N MET A 186 -2.18 9.21 -9.33
CA MET A 186 -1.70 10.51 -8.83
C MET A 186 -0.16 10.56 -8.75
N ALA A 187 0.48 9.48 -8.29
CA ALA A 187 1.93 9.40 -8.22
C ALA A 187 2.57 9.41 -9.62
N LEU A 188 2.05 8.61 -10.55
CA LEU A 188 2.55 8.60 -11.93
C LEU A 188 2.37 9.96 -12.61
N LYS A 189 1.23 10.62 -12.39
CA LYS A 189 1.02 11.99 -12.85
C LYS A 189 2.07 12.95 -12.29
N THR A 190 2.37 12.86 -11.00
CA THR A 190 3.39 13.70 -10.35
C THR A 190 4.78 13.48 -10.95
N ILE A 191 5.12 12.23 -11.28
CA ILE A 191 6.37 11.88 -11.96
C ILE A 191 6.41 12.48 -13.39
N PHE A 192 5.31 12.36 -14.14
CA PHE A 192 5.21 12.95 -15.47
C PHE A 192 5.30 14.49 -15.44
N ASP A 193 4.65 15.14 -14.47
CA ASP A 193 4.72 16.58 -14.26
C ASP A 193 6.17 17.02 -13.95
N LYS A 194 6.93 16.25 -13.13
CA LYS A 194 8.37 16.49 -12.88
C LYS A 194 9.21 16.45 -14.17
N TRP A 195 8.80 15.65 -15.16
CA TRP A 195 9.46 15.58 -16.47
C TRP A 195 8.86 16.54 -17.51
N GLY A 196 7.88 17.35 -17.10
CA GLY A 196 7.17 18.28 -17.98
C GLY A 196 6.32 17.59 -19.04
N VAL A 197 5.80 16.39 -18.75
CA VAL A 197 4.90 15.62 -19.61
C VAL A 197 3.49 15.77 -19.05
N ASN A 198 2.64 16.54 -19.73
CA ASN A 198 1.26 16.71 -19.26
C ASN A 198 0.50 15.38 -19.36
N SER A 199 -0.33 15.13 -18.35
CA SER A 199 -1.16 13.93 -18.28
C SER A 199 -2.48 14.20 -17.56
N GLU A 200 -3.52 13.48 -17.96
CA GLU A 200 -4.83 13.45 -17.31
C GLU A 200 -5.12 12.05 -16.78
N ILE A 201 -5.91 11.95 -15.71
CA ILE A 201 -6.29 10.68 -15.09
C ILE A 201 -7.73 10.35 -15.48
N ALA A 202 -7.98 9.10 -15.86
CA ALA A 202 -9.31 8.63 -16.21
C ALA A 202 -9.62 7.25 -15.63
N TYR A 203 -10.91 7.01 -15.44
CA TYR A 203 -11.47 5.73 -15.00
C TYR A 203 -12.77 5.42 -15.74
N GLY A 204 -13.21 4.17 -15.68
CA GLY A 204 -14.56 3.81 -16.12
C GLY A 204 -15.38 3.16 -15.02
N GLY A 205 -16.69 3.14 -15.19
CA GLY A 205 -17.63 2.65 -14.19
C GLY A 205 -17.91 3.69 -13.11
N LYS A 206 -17.99 3.25 -11.84
CA LYS A 206 -18.35 4.09 -10.69
C LYS A 206 -17.29 3.99 -9.60
N ILE A 207 -17.08 5.09 -8.90
CA ILE A 207 -16.30 5.10 -7.65
C ILE A 207 -17.19 4.48 -6.57
N GLY A 208 -17.00 3.18 -6.36
CA GLY A 208 -17.71 2.39 -5.35
C GLY A 208 -17.15 2.64 -3.96
N TYR A 209 -17.89 2.24 -2.92
CA TYR A 209 -17.57 2.49 -1.50
C TYR A 209 -17.52 3.98 -1.13
N ASP A 210 -17.73 4.27 0.14
CA ASP A 210 -17.84 5.67 0.60
C ASP A 210 -16.48 6.22 1.01
N GLU A 211 -15.58 5.33 1.42
CA GLU A 211 -14.18 5.58 1.69
C GLU A 211 -13.48 6.07 0.41
N ASN A 212 -13.72 5.43 -0.73
CA ASN A 212 -13.13 5.85 -2.01
C ASN A 212 -13.68 7.22 -2.46
N LYS A 213 -14.99 7.46 -2.27
CA LYS A 213 -15.58 8.78 -2.55
C LYS A 213 -15.02 9.85 -1.62
N ALA A 214 -14.84 9.53 -0.35
CA ALA A 214 -14.22 10.42 0.64
C ALA A 214 -12.77 10.73 0.25
N MET A 215 -12.00 9.73 -0.15
CA MET A 215 -10.64 9.89 -0.68
C MET A 215 -10.60 10.89 -1.84
N VAL A 216 -11.47 10.71 -2.84
CA VAL A 216 -11.55 11.63 -4.00
C VAL A 216 -11.89 13.05 -3.58
N ASN A 217 -12.90 13.22 -2.73
CA ASN A 217 -13.39 14.54 -2.32
C ASN A 217 -12.40 15.26 -1.39
N LEU A 218 -11.92 14.58 -0.34
CA LEU A 218 -11.05 15.16 0.68
C LEU A 218 -9.65 15.45 0.15
N LEU A 219 -9.14 14.63 -0.78
CA LEU A 219 -7.84 14.84 -1.43
C LEU A 219 -7.95 15.61 -2.75
N SER A 220 -9.16 16.08 -3.10
CA SER A 220 -9.42 16.85 -4.33
C SER A 220 -8.87 16.19 -5.61
N ILE A 221 -9.04 14.87 -5.72
CA ILE A 221 -8.49 14.08 -6.82
C ILE A 221 -9.25 14.43 -8.11
N LYS A 222 -8.54 14.92 -9.11
CA LYS A 222 -9.11 15.23 -10.43
C LYS A 222 -9.17 13.97 -11.28
N LEU A 223 -10.38 13.41 -11.41
CA LEU A 223 -10.66 12.21 -12.18
C LEU A 223 -11.65 12.52 -13.31
N ASN A 224 -11.37 12.01 -14.50
CA ASN A 224 -12.27 12.12 -15.65
C ASN A 224 -12.95 10.78 -15.93
N GLN A 225 -14.24 10.81 -16.30
CA GLN A 225 -14.94 9.62 -16.78
C GLN A 225 -14.49 9.31 -18.21
N ILE A 226 -14.04 8.08 -18.45
CA ILE A 226 -13.49 7.66 -19.75
C ILE A 226 -14.50 7.80 -20.89
N ASP A 227 -15.79 7.62 -20.61
CA ASP A 227 -16.87 7.73 -21.59
C ASP A 227 -17.09 9.18 -22.07
N GLU A 228 -16.60 10.16 -21.31
CA GLU A 228 -16.67 11.59 -21.62
C GLU A 228 -15.39 12.09 -22.33
N ILE A 229 -14.38 11.23 -22.46
CA ILE A 229 -13.05 11.59 -22.98
C ILE A 229 -12.92 11.17 -24.44
N ASN A 230 -12.51 12.12 -25.28
CA ASN A 230 -12.08 11.81 -26.64
C ASN A 230 -10.63 11.30 -26.66
N LEU A 231 -10.45 9.98 -26.80
CA LEU A 231 -9.14 9.29 -26.85
C LEU A 231 -8.20 9.76 -27.97
N SER A 232 -8.71 10.45 -29.00
CA SER A 232 -7.85 11.04 -30.03
C SER A 232 -6.99 12.19 -29.52
N ARG A 233 -7.38 12.83 -28.40
CA ARG A 233 -6.63 13.93 -27.76
C ARG A 233 -5.29 13.51 -27.17
N TYR A 234 -5.05 12.20 -27.03
CA TYR A 234 -3.88 11.63 -26.36
C TYR A 234 -3.03 10.81 -27.33
N CYS A 235 -1.71 10.98 -27.23
CA CYS A 235 -0.76 10.23 -28.04
C CYS A 235 -0.40 8.88 -27.43
N SER A 236 -0.52 8.75 -26.11
CA SER A 236 -0.16 7.52 -25.39
C SER A 236 -1.02 7.32 -24.16
N ILE A 237 -1.18 6.05 -23.77
CA ILE A 237 -1.91 5.64 -22.58
C ILE A 237 -0.94 4.94 -21.63
N ALA A 238 -1.01 5.32 -20.36
CA ALA A 238 -0.39 4.61 -19.25
C ALA A 238 -1.49 3.91 -18.45
N VAL A 239 -1.28 2.66 -18.07
CA VAL A 239 -2.18 1.91 -17.19
C VAL A 239 -1.48 1.69 -15.86
N VAL A 240 -2.21 1.90 -14.77
CA VAL A 240 -1.75 1.60 -13.42
C VAL A 240 -2.70 0.63 -12.74
N ASP A 241 -2.12 -0.24 -11.90
CA ASP A 241 -2.85 -1.19 -11.07
C ASP A 241 -3.74 -2.16 -11.87
N SER A 242 -3.30 -2.45 -13.09
CA SER A 242 -3.93 -3.45 -13.95
C SER A 242 -2.99 -3.83 -15.09
N SER A 243 -2.87 -5.13 -15.30
CA SER A 243 -2.20 -5.74 -16.44
C SER A 243 -3.14 -6.65 -17.26
N SER A 244 -4.46 -6.58 -17.04
CA SER A 244 -5.44 -7.38 -17.79
C SER A 244 -6.44 -6.53 -18.55
N ALA A 245 -6.55 -6.76 -19.87
CA ALA A 245 -7.54 -6.15 -20.76
C ALA A 245 -8.97 -6.30 -20.24
N LYS A 246 -9.30 -7.41 -19.57
CA LYS A 246 -10.65 -7.69 -19.04
C LYS A 246 -11.10 -6.69 -17.97
N THR A 247 -10.15 -6.11 -17.25
CA THR A 247 -10.42 -5.17 -16.16
C THR A 247 -10.48 -3.73 -16.65
N LEU A 248 -9.97 -3.46 -17.87
CA LEU A 248 -9.92 -2.12 -18.42
C LEU A 248 -11.30 -1.65 -18.89
N PRO A 249 -11.56 -0.34 -18.82
CA PRO A 249 -12.83 0.21 -19.26
C PRO A 249 -12.98 0.27 -20.79
N ILE A 250 -11.89 0.19 -21.53
CA ILE A 250 -11.84 0.30 -22.99
C ILE A 250 -10.84 -0.69 -23.56
N ASP A 251 -11.07 -1.11 -24.80
CA ASP A 251 -10.06 -1.80 -25.59
C ASP A 251 -9.03 -0.79 -26.07
N ILE A 252 -7.77 -1.03 -25.71
CA ILE A 252 -6.67 -0.15 -26.08
C ILE A 252 -5.93 -0.76 -27.27
N GLU A 253 -5.83 -0.01 -28.36
CA GLU A 253 -4.90 -0.36 -29.44
C GLU A 253 -3.46 -0.44 -28.90
N GLY A 254 -2.80 -1.58 -29.10
CA GLY A 254 -1.46 -1.81 -28.53
C GLY A 254 -0.41 -0.77 -28.92
N SER A 255 -0.59 -0.04 -30.03
CA SER A 255 0.30 1.05 -30.46
C SER A 255 0.27 2.27 -29.52
N LYS A 256 -0.87 2.52 -28.88
CA LYS A 256 -1.10 3.62 -27.94
C LYS A 256 -0.72 3.27 -26.50
N LEU A 257 -0.73 1.98 -26.15
CA LEU A 257 -0.38 1.52 -24.81
C LEU A 257 1.13 1.61 -24.58
N ALA A 258 1.54 2.60 -23.79
CA ALA A 258 2.94 2.96 -23.61
C ALA A 258 3.53 2.47 -22.29
N VAL A 259 2.74 2.48 -21.21
CA VAL A 259 3.21 2.17 -19.85
C VAL A 259 2.18 1.26 -19.18
N ILE A 260 2.65 0.19 -18.51
CA ILE A 260 1.91 -0.57 -17.51
C ILE A 260 2.75 -0.61 -16.23
N ILE A 261 2.14 -0.31 -15.09
CA ILE A 261 2.74 -0.53 -13.76
C ILE A 261 1.71 -1.22 -12.89
N ASP A 262 2.04 -2.41 -12.38
CA ASP A 262 1.07 -3.25 -11.66
C ASP A 262 1.77 -4.20 -10.66
N HIS A 263 1.01 -4.74 -9.71
CA HIS A 263 1.44 -5.76 -8.75
C HIS A 263 0.59 -7.05 -8.81
N HIS A 264 -0.31 -7.18 -9.77
CA HIS A 264 -1.09 -8.39 -10.01
C HIS A 264 -0.31 -9.43 -10.85
N ASN A 265 -0.76 -10.69 -10.83
CA ASN A 265 -0.17 -11.80 -11.60
C ASN A 265 -0.81 -11.98 -12.99
N ASP A 266 -1.89 -11.27 -13.28
CA ASP A 266 -2.78 -11.55 -14.40
C ASP A 266 -2.45 -10.67 -15.62
N SER A 267 -1.23 -10.78 -16.14
CA SER A 267 -0.78 -9.98 -17.28
C SER A 267 -1.18 -10.62 -18.61
N ASP A 268 -2.09 -9.99 -19.36
CA ASP A 268 -2.50 -10.40 -20.71
C ASP A 268 -2.29 -9.32 -21.79
N ILE A 269 -1.87 -8.11 -21.39
CA ILE A 269 -1.53 -6.99 -22.27
C ILE A 269 -0.04 -6.65 -22.23
N VAL A 270 0.46 -6.08 -23.33
CA VAL A 270 1.87 -5.69 -23.50
C VAL A 270 1.95 -4.20 -23.81
N ALA A 271 2.87 -3.50 -23.13
CA ALA A 271 3.16 -2.08 -23.34
C ALA A 271 4.63 -1.85 -23.69
N LYS A 272 4.96 -0.64 -24.16
CA LYS A 272 6.36 -0.25 -24.48
C LYS A 272 7.27 -0.27 -23.25
N TYR A 273 6.71 0.07 -22.09
CA TYR A 273 7.33 -0.08 -20.77
C TYR A 273 6.36 -0.83 -19.86
N MET A 274 6.87 -1.86 -19.16
CA MET A 274 6.11 -2.62 -18.19
C MET A 274 6.95 -2.81 -16.93
N ASP A 275 6.39 -2.48 -15.77
CA ASP A 275 6.95 -2.90 -14.49
C ASP A 275 5.87 -3.59 -13.67
N ILE A 276 5.92 -4.91 -13.65
CA ILE A 276 4.97 -5.76 -12.92
C ILE A 276 5.71 -6.45 -11.79
N MET A 277 5.31 -6.20 -10.54
CA MET A 277 6.00 -6.69 -9.34
C MET A 277 5.05 -7.45 -8.41
N PRO A 278 4.71 -8.72 -8.72
CA PRO A 278 3.67 -9.44 -8.00
C PRO A 278 3.99 -9.79 -6.54
N GLU A 279 5.26 -9.70 -6.18
CA GLU A 279 5.73 -9.89 -4.80
C GLU A 279 5.42 -8.70 -3.88
N ILE A 280 5.04 -7.56 -4.43
CA ILE A 280 4.72 -6.34 -3.70
C ILE A 280 3.23 -6.30 -3.35
N GLY A 281 2.92 -5.73 -2.19
CA GLY A 281 1.58 -5.70 -1.65
C GLY A 281 0.64 -4.70 -2.30
N ALA A 282 1.14 -3.64 -2.93
CA ALA A 282 0.34 -2.63 -3.63
C ALA A 282 1.14 -1.97 -4.79
N THR A 283 0.46 -1.56 -5.86
CA THR A 283 1.04 -0.74 -6.93
C THR A 283 1.55 0.61 -6.38
N ALA A 284 0.87 1.19 -5.39
CA ALA A 284 1.27 2.40 -4.69
C ALA A 284 2.65 2.28 -4.03
N THR A 285 3.06 1.08 -3.59
CA THR A 285 4.42 0.83 -3.09
C THR A 285 5.46 0.97 -4.20
N ILE A 286 5.17 0.47 -5.41
CA ILE A 286 6.05 0.62 -6.58
C ILE A 286 6.24 2.10 -6.90
N LEU A 287 5.14 2.85 -6.97
CA LEU A 287 5.16 4.27 -7.31
C LEU A 287 5.81 5.12 -6.20
N THR A 288 5.64 4.76 -4.93
CA THR A 288 6.35 5.40 -3.82
C THR A 288 7.86 5.23 -3.95
N ASN A 289 8.32 4.02 -4.30
CA ASN A 289 9.74 3.79 -4.59
C ASN A 289 10.24 4.59 -5.79
N TYR A 290 9.39 4.82 -6.80
CA TYR A 290 9.75 5.67 -7.94
C TYR A 290 9.91 7.13 -7.53
N LEU A 291 9.00 7.66 -6.71
CA LEU A 291 9.10 9.02 -6.17
C LEU A 291 10.40 9.20 -5.39
N LEU A 292 10.72 8.25 -4.50
CA LEU A 292 11.98 8.22 -3.75
C LEU A 292 13.20 8.18 -4.67
N GLY A 293 13.20 7.29 -5.68
CA GLY A 293 14.31 7.16 -6.63
C GLY A 293 14.51 8.37 -7.55
N LEU A 294 13.53 9.27 -7.62
CA LEU A 294 13.58 10.53 -8.36
C LEU A 294 13.77 11.76 -7.46
N ASP A 295 14.00 11.56 -6.16
CA ASP A 295 14.07 12.61 -5.14
C ASP A 295 12.84 13.54 -5.17
N ILE A 296 11.66 12.95 -5.36
CA ILE A 296 10.37 13.65 -5.32
C ILE A 296 9.74 13.39 -3.96
N THR A 297 9.63 14.43 -3.13
CA THR A 297 8.81 14.38 -1.92
C THR A 297 7.33 14.58 -2.30
N PRO A 298 6.44 13.61 -2.06
CA PRO A 298 5.02 13.79 -2.32
C PRO A 298 4.47 14.91 -1.43
N ASN A 299 3.50 15.66 -1.95
CA ASN A 299 2.75 16.59 -1.11
C ASN A 299 1.87 15.80 -0.12
N ARG A 300 1.28 16.50 0.85
CA ARG A 300 0.48 15.89 1.92
C ARG A 300 -0.68 15.04 1.38
N ASP A 301 -1.38 15.51 0.34
CA ASP A 301 -2.53 14.78 -0.23
C ASP A 301 -2.10 13.48 -0.93
N LEU A 302 -1.05 13.55 -1.77
CA LEU A 302 -0.48 12.38 -2.41
C LEU A 302 0.10 11.39 -1.40
N ALA A 303 0.78 11.90 -0.36
CA ALA A 303 1.31 11.04 0.70
C ALA A 303 0.20 10.31 1.45
N THR A 304 -0.91 11.00 1.72
CA THR A 304 -2.11 10.42 2.35
C THR A 304 -2.76 9.37 1.44
N ALA A 305 -2.92 9.66 0.15
CA ALA A 305 -3.44 8.72 -0.83
C ALA A 305 -2.61 7.44 -0.91
N LEU A 306 -1.28 7.59 -1.07
CA LEU A 306 -0.36 6.46 -1.19
C LEU A 306 -0.30 5.63 0.11
N TYR A 307 -0.31 6.29 1.26
CA TYR A 307 -0.33 5.57 2.54
C TYR A 307 -1.62 4.76 2.68
N TYR A 308 -2.77 5.40 2.43
CA TYR A 308 -4.07 4.73 2.49
C TYR A 308 -4.12 3.53 1.55
N ALA A 309 -3.74 3.72 0.28
CA ALA A 309 -3.66 2.65 -0.73
C ALA A 309 -2.85 1.43 -0.27
N ILE A 310 -1.62 1.65 0.23
CA ILE A 310 -0.76 0.56 0.70
C ILE A 310 -1.43 -0.16 1.87
N THR A 311 -1.98 0.57 2.84
CA THR A 311 -2.63 -0.03 3.99
C THR A 311 -3.94 -0.74 3.63
N SER A 312 -4.75 -0.20 2.72
CA SER A 312 -6.02 -0.82 2.33
C SER A 312 -5.77 -2.10 1.57
N ASP A 313 -4.86 -2.09 0.59
CA ASP A 313 -4.69 -3.26 -0.28
C ASP A 313 -3.96 -4.42 0.41
N THR A 314 -3.01 -4.10 1.30
CA THR A 314 -2.38 -5.10 2.18
C THR A 314 -3.24 -5.51 3.38
N ASN A 315 -4.46 -4.95 3.51
CA ASN A 315 -5.32 -5.10 4.69
C ASN A 315 -4.51 -4.85 5.98
N TYR A 316 -3.92 -3.68 6.11
CA TYR A 316 -3.00 -3.28 7.18
C TYR A 316 -1.90 -4.32 7.40
N PHE A 317 -1.25 -4.72 6.30
CA PHE A 317 -0.15 -5.68 6.28
C PHE A 317 -0.51 -7.11 6.76
N LYS A 318 -1.81 -7.46 6.80
CA LYS A 318 -2.28 -8.81 7.18
C LYS A 318 -2.34 -9.78 6.00
N ARG A 319 -2.34 -9.29 4.76
CA ARG A 319 -2.32 -10.13 3.54
C ARG A 319 -1.27 -9.60 2.54
N LYS A 320 -0.74 -10.52 1.72
CA LYS A 320 0.18 -10.27 0.59
C LYS A 320 1.02 -8.98 0.79
N THR A 321 2.06 -9.05 1.60
CA THR A 321 2.89 -7.89 1.94
C THR A 321 4.38 -8.24 1.86
N SER A 322 5.20 -7.23 1.61
CA SER A 322 6.65 -7.29 1.51
C SER A 322 7.31 -6.25 2.41
N LYS A 323 8.61 -6.41 2.67
CA LYS A 323 9.41 -5.40 3.39
C LYS A 323 9.30 -4.00 2.76
N LYS A 324 9.17 -3.93 1.43
CA LYS A 324 9.06 -2.68 0.70
C LYS A 324 7.75 -1.94 1.00
N ASP A 325 6.67 -2.66 1.28
CA ASP A 325 5.39 -2.05 1.66
C ASP A 325 5.51 -1.35 3.03
N PHE A 326 6.18 -1.99 3.99
CA PHE A 326 6.47 -1.37 5.29
C PHE A 326 7.40 -0.16 5.16
N GLU A 327 8.45 -0.25 4.34
CA GLU A 327 9.39 0.86 4.12
C GLU A 327 8.70 2.04 3.44
N ALA A 328 7.89 1.79 2.41
CA ALA A 328 7.10 2.82 1.74
C ALA A 328 6.08 3.46 2.68
N ALA A 329 5.30 2.66 3.42
CA ALA A 329 4.35 3.18 4.39
C ALA A 329 5.04 3.97 5.51
N SER A 330 6.19 3.50 6.02
CA SER A 330 6.98 4.20 7.03
C SER A 330 7.47 5.56 6.53
N TYR A 331 7.88 5.66 5.27
CA TYR A 331 8.27 6.92 4.66
C TYR A 331 7.08 7.89 4.55
N LEU A 332 5.93 7.40 4.07
CA LEU A 332 4.72 8.19 3.86
C LEU A 332 4.05 8.63 5.15
N GLN A 333 4.16 7.83 6.22
CA GLN A 333 3.59 8.13 7.53
C GLN A 333 4.04 9.49 8.07
N GLY A 334 5.30 9.88 7.82
CA GLY A 334 5.83 11.18 8.23
C GLY A 334 5.34 12.37 7.40
N LEU A 335 4.63 12.12 6.29
CA LEU A 335 4.21 13.13 5.31
C LEU A 335 2.68 13.26 5.19
N MET A 336 1.95 12.18 5.42
CA MET A 336 0.49 12.10 5.32
C MET A 336 -0.23 12.97 6.37
N ASP A 337 -1.52 13.24 6.13
CA ASP A 337 -2.40 13.88 7.10
C ASP A 337 -3.23 12.83 7.86
N PRO A 338 -2.97 12.58 9.15
CA PRO A 338 -3.67 11.54 9.89
C PRO A 338 -5.15 11.84 10.08
N LYS A 339 -5.56 13.12 10.11
CA LYS A 339 -6.98 13.49 10.27
C LYS A 339 -7.75 13.23 8.99
N VAL A 340 -7.16 13.57 7.85
CA VAL A 340 -7.78 13.30 6.55
C VAL A 340 -7.87 11.80 6.33
N LEU A 341 -6.83 11.03 6.67
CA LEU A 341 -6.87 9.57 6.62
C LEU A 341 -8.01 9.00 7.47
N GLU A 342 -8.16 9.45 8.72
CA GLU A 342 -9.23 9.01 9.62
C GLU A 342 -10.63 9.28 9.01
N MET A 343 -10.82 10.44 8.39
CA MET A 343 -12.06 10.80 7.70
C MET A 343 -12.31 9.99 6.42
N ILE A 344 -11.25 9.56 5.72
CA ILE A 344 -11.35 8.68 4.55
C ILE A 344 -11.75 7.27 5.00
N GLU A 345 -11.13 6.75 6.06
CA GLU A 345 -11.40 5.41 6.59
C GLU A 345 -12.76 5.31 7.28
N ASN A 346 -13.26 6.43 7.81
CA ASN A 346 -14.52 6.50 8.54
C ASN A 346 -15.37 7.67 8.00
N PRO A 347 -15.86 7.55 6.75
CA PRO A 347 -16.64 8.61 6.13
C PRO A 347 -17.94 8.85 6.90
N ASP A 348 -18.32 10.12 7.03
CA ASP A 348 -19.55 10.50 7.70
C ASP A 348 -20.78 9.85 7.06
N MET A 349 -21.72 9.45 7.90
CA MET A 349 -23.02 8.96 7.48
C MET A 349 -24.06 10.06 7.63
N ASP A 350 -24.82 10.33 6.58
CA ASP A 350 -25.96 11.25 6.68
C ASP A 350 -27.06 10.66 7.59
N THR A 351 -27.90 11.55 8.13
CA THR A 351 -28.96 11.19 9.08
C THR A 351 -29.94 10.17 8.49
N GLU A 352 -30.28 10.27 7.20
CA GLU A 352 -31.23 9.36 6.58
C GLU A 352 -30.65 7.94 6.47
N THR A 353 -29.40 7.83 6.03
CA THR A 353 -28.69 6.55 5.99
C THR A 353 -28.60 5.93 7.39
N MET A 354 -28.34 6.74 8.42
CA MET A 354 -28.32 6.29 9.81
C MET A 354 -29.70 5.79 10.30
N GLU A 355 -30.78 6.50 9.94
CA GLU A 355 -32.15 6.07 10.26
C GLU A 355 -32.52 4.76 9.55
N ILE A 356 -32.14 4.60 8.27
CA ILE A 356 -32.36 3.38 7.50
C ILE A 356 -31.61 2.21 8.14
N LEU A 357 -30.36 2.42 8.56
CA LEU A 357 -29.60 1.43 9.30
C LEU A 357 -30.29 1.06 10.62
N GLY A 358 -30.74 2.05 11.40
CA GLY A 358 -31.48 1.83 12.63
C GLY A 358 -32.77 1.03 12.43
N LYS A 359 -33.55 1.35 11.39
CA LYS A 359 -34.73 0.57 11.00
C LYS A 359 -34.36 -0.84 10.56
N ALA A 360 -33.30 -1.00 9.77
CA ALA A 360 -32.83 -2.30 9.31
C ALA A 360 -32.48 -3.21 10.50
N ILE A 361 -31.78 -2.66 11.50
CA ILE A 361 -31.47 -3.35 12.75
C ILE A 361 -32.76 -3.72 13.48
N MET A 362 -33.64 -2.76 13.76
CA MET A 362 -34.83 -3.01 14.59
C MET A 362 -35.86 -3.94 13.94
N ASN A 363 -35.98 -3.91 12.60
CA ASN A 363 -36.97 -4.66 11.85
C ASN A 363 -36.48 -6.02 11.33
N ARG A 364 -35.21 -6.37 11.54
CA ARG A 364 -34.64 -7.61 10.99
C ARG A 364 -35.37 -8.85 11.48
N LYS A 365 -35.62 -9.78 10.56
CA LYS A 365 -36.06 -11.15 10.84
C LYS A 365 -34.93 -12.10 10.47
N ILE A 366 -34.59 -13.01 11.39
CA ILE A 366 -33.63 -14.08 11.12
C ILE A 366 -34.41 -15.28 10.65
N ILE A 367 -34.09 -15.73 9.44
CA ILE A 367 -34.83 -16.75 8.72
C ILE A 367 -33.85 -17.87 8.37
N LYS A 368 -34.29 -19.13 8.53
CA LYS A 368 -33.46 -20.34 8.35
C LYS A 368 -32.11 -20.29 9.10
N GLY A 369 -32.07 -19.54 10.21
CA GLY A 369 -30.93 -19.42 11.12
C GLY A 369 -29.79 -18.49 10.67
N ASN A 370 -29.67 -18.17 9.38
CA ASN A 370 -28.52 -17.43 8.84
C ASN A 370 -28.87 -16.32 7.83
N LEU A 371 -30.13 -16.14 7.47
CA LEU A 371 -30.59 -15.09 6.56
C LEU A 371 -31.21 -13.94 7.38
N ALA A 372 -30.71 -12.72 7.20
CA ALA A 372 -31.35 -11.53 7.77
C ALA A 372 -32.18 -10.81 6.70
N LEU A 373 -33.49 -10.77 6.89
CA LEU A 373 -34.45 -10.08 6.03
C LEU A 373 -34.97 -8.83 6.77
N SER A 374 -34.92 -7.65 6.17
CA SER A 374 -35.39 -6.43 6.85
C SER A 374 -36.05 -5.41 5.92
N TYR A 375 -37.27 -5.00 6.27
CA TYR A 375 -37.99 -3.91 5.64
C TYR A 375 -37.73 -2.59 6.35
N VAL A 376 -37.25 -1.58 5.62
CA VAL A 376 -36.87 -0.27 6.19
C VAL A 376 -37.89 0.84 5.94
N GLY A 377 -39.03 0.53 5.32
CA GLY A 377 -40.06 1.52 5.03
C GLY A 377 -39.79 2.30 3.76
N THR A 378 -40.24 3.56 3.76
CA THR A 378 -40.03 4.50 2.64
C THR A 378 -38.59 4.98 2.59
N LEU A 379 -38.04 5.03 1.39
CA LEU A 379 -36.68 5.44 1.05
C LEU A 379 -36.71 6.75 0.26
N LYS A 380 -35.82 7.69 0.59
CA LYS A 380 -35.44 8.78 -0.33
C LYS A 380 -34.03 8.53 -0.86
N ASN A 381 -33.14 8.04 -0.01
CA ASN A 381 -31.79 7.60 -0.38
C ASN A 381 -31.72 6.07 -0.61
N ARG A 382 -31.59 5.64 -1.87
CA ARG A 382 -31.46 4.21 -2.23
C ARG A 382 -30.09 3.63 -1.85
N ASP A 383 -29.04 4.45 -1.79
CA ASP A 383 -27.67 4.03 -1.47
C ASP A 383 -27.47 3.65 0.01
N ALA A 384 -28.48 3.90 0.85
CA ALA A 384 -28.49 3.47 2.24
C ALA A 384 -28.78 1.97 2.41
N LEU A 385 -29.48 1.32 1.46
CA LEU A 385 -29.80 -0.11 1.56
C LEU A 385 -28.54 -1.00 1.55
N PRO A 386 -27.59 -0.82 0.60
CA PRO A 386 -26.31 -1.55 0.62
C PRO A 386 -25.56 -1.44 1.94
N ARG A 387 -25.48 -0.23 2.54
CA ARG A 387 -24.79 0.00 3.81
C ARG A 387 -25.46 -0.76 4.95
N ALA A 388 -26.79 -0.72 5.01
CA ALA A 388 -27.54 -1.48 6.00
C ALA A 388 -27.34 -2.99 5.86
N ALA A 389 -27.32 -3.50 4.62
CA ALA A 389 -27.08 -4.91 4.32
C ALA A 389 -25.70 -5.37 4.79
N GLU A 390 -24.67 -4.59 4.45
CA GLU A 390 -23.29 -4.86 4.87
C GLU A 390 -23.11 -4.80 6.39
N PHE A 391 -23.73 -3.83 7.06
CA PHE A 391 -23.67 -3.74 8.52
C PHE A 391 -24.32 -4.95 9.20
N LEU A 392 -25.50 -5.39 8.75
CA LEU A 392 -26.16 -6.58 9.31
C LEU A 392 -25.39 -7.87 9.03
N LEU A 393 -24.57 -7.93 7.97
CA LEU A 393 -23.73 -9.09 7.67
C LEU A 393 -22.62 -9.32 8.71
N LYS A 394 -22.28 -8.28 9.49
CA LYS A 394 -21.35 -8.35 10.63
C LYS A 394 -21.95 -9.10 11.84
N MET A 395 -23.26 -9.32 11.87
CA MET A 395 -23.89 -10.09 12.94
C MET A 395 -23.41 -11.54 12.97
N GLU A 396 -23.20 -12.05 14.19
CA GLU A 396 -22.88 -13.46 14.41
C GLU A 396 -24.00 -14.37 13.87
N GLY A 397 -23.62 -15.46 13.20
CA GLY A 397 -24.54 -16.42 12.60
C GLY A 397 -25.17 -15.98 11.27
N ILE A 398 -25.17 -14.70 10.93
CA ILE A 398 -25.73 -14.20 9.67
C ILE A 398 -24.74 -14.36 8.52
N SER A 399 -25.12 -15.06 7.46
CA SER A 399 -24.30 -15.28 6.27
C SER A 399 -24.80 -14.53 5.03
N THR A 400 -26.09 -14.19 4.98
CA THR A 400 -26.71 -13.44 3.86
C THR A 400 -27.73 -12.45 4.40
N THR A 401 -27.81 -11.28 3.78
CA THR A 401 -28.74 -10.21 4.14
C THR A 401 -29.58 -9.78 2.95
N TYR A 402 -30.81 -9.36 3.20
CA TYR A 402 -31.75 -8.80 2.24
C TYR A 402 -32.45 -7.61 2.89
N ILE A 403 -32.07 -6.39 2.48
CA ILE A 403 -32.66 -5.15 2.98
C ILE A 403 -33.45 -4.51 1.86
N PHE A 404 -34.69 -4.15 2.16
CA PHE A 404 -35.59 -3.60 1.15
C PHE A 404 -36.48 -2.51 1.71
N GLY A 405 -36.87 -1.60 0.84
CA GLY A 405 -37.76 -0.50 1.16
C GLY A 405 -38.42 0.04 -0.10
N ILE A 406 -39.34 0.96 0.07
CA ILE A 406 -40.14 1.50 -1.04
C ILE A 406 -39.64 2.90 -1.35
N ALA A 407 -39.22 3.15 -2.59
CA ALA A 407 -39.02 4.50 -3.09
C ALA A 407 -39.97 4.71 -4.26
N GLU A 408 -40.67 5.84 -4.28
CA GLU A 408 -41.68 6.12 -5.31
C GLU A 408 -42.69 4.97 -5.39
N ASN A 409 -42.74 4.25 -6.51
CA ASN A 409 -43.64 3.13 -6.76
C ASN A 409 -42.89 1.80 -6.94
N GLU A 410 -41.66 1.71 -6.44
CA GLU A 410 -40.83 0.51 -6.54
C GLU A 410 -40.34 0.04 -5.17
N ILE A 411 -40.27 -1.27 -5.01
CA ILE A 411 -39.55 -1.94 -3.93
C ILE A 411 -38.10 -2.08 -4.39
N HIS A 412 -37.19 -1.40 -3.70
CA HIS A 412 -35.76 -1.56 -3.90
C HIS A 412 -35.22 -2.58 -2.90
N ILE A 413 -34.39 -3.49 -3.39
CA ILE A 413 -33.82 -4.59 -2.63
C ILE A 413 -32.31 -4.54 -2.78
N SER A 414 -31.58 -4.64 -1.67
CA SER A 414 -30.13 -4.82 -1.64
C SER A 414 -29.78 -6.07 -0.85
N SER A 415 -28.88 -6.89 -1.41
CA SER A 415 -28.42 -8.11 -0.77
C SER A 415 -26.90 -8.19 -0.72
N ARG A 416 -26.40 -8.77 0.37
CA ARG A 416 -24.98 -9.09 0.59
C ARG A 416 -24.85 -10.49 1.18
N THR A 417 -23.85 -11.24 0.74
CA THR A 417 -23.50 -12.54 1.31
C THR A 417 -22.00 -12.68 1.53
N LYS A 418 -21.63 -13.38 2.61
CA LYS A 418 -20.26 -13.88 2.84
C LYS A 418 -20.14 -15.39 2.60
N ASP A 419 -21.22 -16.06 2.22
CA ASP A 419 -21.24 -17.48 1.87
C ASP A 419 -20.91 -17.66 0.38
N LEU A 420 -19.74 -18.24 0.09
CA LEU A 420 -19.25 -18.50 -1.27
C LEU A 420 -20.11 -19.49 -2.05
N ARG A 421 -21.07 -20.18 -1.40
CA ARG A 421 -21.99 -21.11 -2.07
C ARG A 421 -23.28 -20.42 -2.54
N VAL A 422 -23.51 -19.18 -2.11
CA VAL A 422 -24.70 -18.40 -2.46
C VAL A 422 -24.31 -17.36 -3.50
N ASP A 423 -25.08 -17.28 -4.58
CA ASP A 423 -24.96 -16.23 -5.60
C ASP A 423 -26.16 -15.28 -5.50
N VAL A 424 -26.01 -14.20 -4.74
CA VAL A 424 -27.10 -13.21 -4.59
C VAL A 424 -27.38 -12.45 -5.88
N GLY A 425 -26.41 -12.35 -6.79
CA GLY A 425 -26.57 -11.77 -8.13
C GLY A 425 -27.57 -12.56 -8.96
N ASN A 426 -27.36 -13.88 -9.02
CA ASN A 426 -28.27 -14.77 -9.74
C ASN A 426 -29.65 -14.85 -9.07
N ILE A 427 -29.71 -14.84 -7.74
CA ILE A 427 -30.98 -14.78 -6.99
C ILE A 427 -31.75 -13.50 -7.35
N MET A 428 -31.11 -12.32 -7.29
CA MET A 428 -31.76 -11.05 -7.63
C MET A 428 -32.26 -11.01 -9.07
N LYS A 429 -31.46 -11.55 -10.00
CA LYS A 429 -31.84 -11.63 -11.42
C LYS A 429 -33.05 -12.53 -11.64
N THR A 430 -33.06 -13.71 -11.03
CA THR A 430 -34.10 -14.73 -11.23
C THR A 430 -35.40 -14.37 -10.49
N ALA A 431 -35.29 -13.88 -9.25
CA ALA A 431 -36.43 -13.56 -8.41
C ALA A 431 -37.11 -12.25 -8.82
N PHE A 432 -36.31 -11.24 -9.18
CA PHE A 432 -36.76 -9.84 -9.21
C PHE A 432 -36.32 -9.08 -10.47
N GLY A 433 -35.70 -9.72 -11.46
CA GLY A 433 -35.20 -9.05 -12.67
C GLY A 433 -34.03 -8.09 -12.44
N GLY A 434 -33.37 -8.18 -11.27
CA GLY A 434 -32.21 -7.37 -10.93
C GLY A 434 -30.88 -7.99 -11.37
N GLY A 435 -29.83 -7.78 -10.57
CA GLY A 435 -28.53 -8.38 -10.82
C GLY A 435 -27.44 -7.87 -9.90
N GLY A 436 -26.22 -8.35 -10.12
CA GLY A 436 -25.05 -7.98 -9.35
C GLY A 436 -23.96 -9.03 -9.43
N HIS A 437 -23.04 -8.98 -8.47
CA HIS A 437 -22.01 -9.98 -8.26
C HIS A 437 -22.50 -11.07 -7.29
N GLN A 438 -21.75 -12.16 -7.24
CA GLN A 438 -22.04 -13.30 -6.36
C GLN A 438 -22.24 -12.90 -4.89
N SER A 439 -21.44 -11.93 -4.39
CA SER A 439 -21.47 -11.48 -3.00
C SER A 439 -22.35 -10.25 -2.75
N SER A 440 -22.81 -9.57 -3.80
CA SER A 440 -23.46 -8.26 -3.70
C SER A 440 -24.37 -8.00 -4.90
N ALA A 441 -25.66 -7.79 -4.65
CA ALA A 441 -26.63 -7.57 -5.70
C ALA A 441 -27.75 -6.62 -5.29
N ALA A 442 -28.48 -6.13 -6.27
CA ALA A 442 -29.65 -5.29 -6.07
C ALA A 442 -30.74 -5.59 -7.12
N ALA A 443 -31.97 -5.26 -6.76
CA ALA A 443 -33.11 -5.33 -7.67
C ALA A 443 -34.10 -4.19 -7.36
N SER A 444 -34.93 -3.85 -8.34
CA SER A 444 -36.08 -2.98 -8.15
C SER A 444 -37.30 -3.64 -8.78
N VAL A 445 -38.41 -3.65 -8.06
CA VAL A 445 -39.66 -4.31 -8.48
C VAL A 445 -40.79 -3.33 -8.33
N GLU A 446 -41.65 -3.22 -9.34
CA GLU A 446 -42.83 -2.36 -9.26
C GLU A 446 -43.76 -2.80 -8.12
N LEU A 447 -44.21 -1.83 -7.31
CA LEU A 447 -45.06 -2.07 -6.16
C LEU A 447 -46.46 -2.62 -6.57
N GLY A 448 -46.90 -2.33 -7.79
CA GLY A 448 -48.08 -2.92 -8.41
C GLY A 448 -49.34 -2.85 -7.55
N ILE A 449 -50.00 -4.00 -7.33
CA ILE A 449 -51.25 -4.10 -6.56
C ILE A 449 -51.13 -3.58 -5.12
N PHE A 450 -49.91 -3.57 -4.54
CA PHE A 450 -49.67 -3.09 -3.19
C PHE A 450 -49.76 -1.56 -3.08
N GLN A 451 -49.71 -0.81 -4.19
CA GLN A 451 -49.89 0.65 -4.19
C GLN A 451 -51.24 1.09 -3.60
N SER A 452 -52.25 0.23 -3.69
CA SER A 452 -53.61 0.51 -3.19
C SER A 452 -53.76 0.37 -1.67
N VAL A 453 -52.75 -0.16 -0.98
CA VAL A 453 -52.78 -0.42 0.48
C VAL A 453 -52.35 0.84 1.23
N SER A 454 -53.31 1.49 1.90
CA SER A 454 -53.07 2.74 2.66
C SER A 454 -52.50 2.51 4.06
N ASP A 455 -52.76 1.34 4.67
CA ASP A 455 -52.24 1.01 6.00
C ASP A 455 -50.77 0.54 5.93
N LYS A 456 -49.90 1.23 6.67
CA LYS A 456 -48.44 0.98 6.64
C LYS A 456 -48.07 -0.39 7.20
N GLN A 457 -48.80 -0.92 8.18
CA GLN A 457 -48.48 -2.23 8.76
C GLN A 457 -48.86 -3.36 7.82
N SER A 458 -50.02 -3.24 7.19
CA SER A 458 -50.52 -4.19 6.19
C SER A 458 -49.62 -4.19 4.95
N LEU A 459 -49.25 -3.00 4.44
CA LEU A 459 -48.30 -2.88 3.34
C LEU A 459 -46.95 -3.53 3.68
N ARG A 460 -46.41 -3.25 4.87
CA ARG A 460 -45.18 -3.88 5.36
C ARG A 460 -45.29 -5.40 5.33
N LYS A 461 -46.35 -5.96 5.94
CA LYS A 461 -46.53 -7.41 6.05
C LYS A 461 -46.59 -8.07 4.67
N LEU A 462 -47.41 -7.52 3.77
CA LEU A 462 -47.58 -8.05 2.41
C LEU A 462 -46.29 -8.00 1.60
N VAL A 463 -45.55 -6.89 1.68
CA VAL A 463 -44.27 -6.75 0.97
C VAL A 463 -43.22 -7.69 1.56
N GLU A 464 -43.12 -7.79 2.89
CA GLU A 464 -42.20 -8.74 3.53
C GLU A 464 -42.48 -10.19 3.12
N GLU A 465 -43.75 -10.61 3.16
CA GLU A 465 -44.17 -11.98 2.77
C GLU A 465 -43.89 -12.26 1.28
N ALA A 466 -44.23 -11.31 0.39
CA ALA A 466 -43.99 -11.47 -1.04
C ALA A 466 -42.49 -11.57 -1.39
N ILE A 467 -41.66 -10.73 -0.78
CA ILE A 467 -40.20 -10.76 -0.99
C ILE A 467 -39.61 -12.05 -0.43
N GLN A 468 -40.02 -12.47 0.78
CA GLN A 468 -39.55 -13.70 1.39
C GLN A 468 -39.89 -14.92 0.54
N ALA A 469 -41.15 -15.06 0.13
CA ALA A 469 -41.61 -16.19 -0.68
C ALA A 469 -40.83 -16.29 -2.00
N LYS A 470 -40.59 -15.16 -2.67
CA LYS A 470 -39.83 -15.15 -3.93
C LYS A 470 -38.36 -15.52 -3.76
N ILE A 471 -37.72 -15.08 -2.67
CA ILE A 471 -36.35 -15.49 -2.33
C ILE A 471 -36.31 -17.00 -2.08
N PHE A 472 -37.23 -17.54 -1.31
CA PHE A 472 -37.29 -18.96 -0.99
C PHE A 472 -37.53 -19.85 -2.20
N GLU A 473 -38.49 -19.50 -3.05
CA GLU A 473 -38.75 -20.17 -4.32
C GLU A 473 -37.47 -20.26 -5.16
N THR A 474 -36.73 -19.14 -5.26
CA THR A 474 -35.50 -19.05 -6.05
C THR A 474 -34.34 -19.82 -5.42
N MET A 475 -34.29 -19.91 -4.10
CA MET A 475 -33.28 -20.69 -3.37
C MET A 475 -33.64 -22.19 -3.29
N GLY A 476 -34.81 -22.62 -3.79
CA GLY A 476 -35.27 -23.99 -3.69
C GLY A 476 -35.57 -24.43 -2.25
N ILE A 477 -35.98 -23.49 -1.40
CA ILE A 477 -36.30 -23.74 0.01
C ILE A 477 -37.81 -23.98 0.13
N GLU A 478 -38.22 -25.16 0.58
CA GLU A 478 -39.63 -25.43 0.92
C GLU A 478 -40.01 -24.64 2.19
N GLU A 479 -41.16 -23.95 2.14
CA GLU A 479 -41.79 -23.35 3.31
C GLU A 479 -42.34 -24.49 4.18
N GLU A 480 -41.88 -24.59 5.44
CA GLU A 480 -42.55 -25.45 6.41
C GLU A 480 -43.88 -24.77 6.76
N GLU A 481 -45.00 -25.46 6.53
CA GLU A 481 -46.33 -24.98 6.96
C GLU A 481 -46.27 -24.64 8.46
N PRO A 482 -46.89 -23.52 8.89
CA PRO A 482 -46.95 -23.21 10.31
C PRO A 482 -47.66 -24.35 11.03
N ALA A 483 -46.99 -24.97 11.99
CA ALA A 483 -47.54 -26.02 12.82
C ALA A 483 -48.92 -25.56 13.33
N GLY A 484 -49.96 -26.29 12.90
CA GLY A 484 -51.32 -26.06 13.33
C GLY A 484 -51.38 -26.00 14.85
N GLN A 485 -51.96 -24.92 15.36
CA GLN A 485 -52.40 -24.87 16.75
C GLN A 485 -53.56 -25.85 16.89
N ASP A 486 -53.31 -26.99 17.51
CA ASP A 486 -54.31 -27.80 18.21
C ASP A 486 -54.15 -27.61 19.73
#